data_AF-A0A7V3REK8-F1
#
_entry.id   AF-A0A7V3REK8-F1
#
_cell.length_a   1.000
_cell.length_b   1.000
_cell.length_c   1.000
_cell.angle_alpha   90.00
_cell.angle_beta   90.00
_cell.angle_gamma   90.00
#
_symmetry.space_group_name_H-M   'P 1'
#
loop_
_entity.id
_entity.type
_entity.pdbx_description
1 polymer ?
#
loop_
_entity_poly.entity_id
_entity_poly.type
_entity_poly.pdbx_seq_one_letter_code
_entity_poly.pdbx_strand_id
1 'polypeptide(L)'
;ESLISFDLERLRSEEKLILSELFKMVLKEIDVPISNQKINSIVGLLYKDGDHELDVGKGFKVIKERKTFSFGVKRFAEWEGDVELSVPEEVKIEELSLVIRSRLVSKISAFGDNRTFVTLDADKMKFPLSVRKLNDFEKIVPFGMKEEVRVKDILKNHHVPFDLRKNFPVLSQPDGKIVWVVGITVSEEFRIRDETKNILILEKEGGNF
;
A
#
# COMPACT_ATOMS: atom_id res chain seq x y z
N GLU A 1 -15.76 7.09 -13.54
CA GLU A 1 -15.61 6.47 -12.20
C GLU A 1 -16.72 5.45 -12.06
N SER A 2 -16.42 4.16 -11.95
CA SER A 2 -17.46 3.14 -11.81
C SER A 2 -16.95 2.06 -10.89
N LEU A 3 -16.89 2.39 -9.60
CA LEU A 3 -16.82 1.39 -8.55
C LEU A 3 -18.27 1.02 -8.20
N ILE A 4 -18.74 -0.11 -8.72
CA ILE A 4 -20.05 -0.66 -8.36
C ILE A 4 -19.79 -1.63 -7.20
N SER A 5 -20.23 -1.24 -6.00
CA SER A 5 -19.98 -2.02 -4.78
C SER A 5 -21.27 -2.56 -4.19
N PHE A 6 -21.21 -3.78 -3.68
CA PHE A 6 -22.30 -4.51 -3.07
C PHE A 6 -21.90 -4.99 -1.67
N ASP A 7 -22.88 -5.11 -0.77
CA ASP A 7 -22.71 -5.83 0.49
C ASP A 7 -22.59 -7.33 0.21
N LEU A 8 -21.53 -7.95 0.75
CA LEU A 8 -21.20 -9.35 0.46
C LEU A 8 -22.23 -10.33 1.04
N GLU A 9 -22.76 -10.05 2.23
CA GLU A 9 -23.73 -10.94 2.88
C GLU A 9 -25.09 -10.86 2.18
N ARG A 10 -25.48 -9.67 1.73
CA ARG A 10 -26.67 -9.51 0.88
C ARG A 10 -26.55 -10.31 -0.41
N LEU A 11 -25.41 -10.25 -1.11
CA LEU A 11 -25.21 -11.07 -2.31
C LEU A 11 -25.26 -12.57 -1.99
N ARG A 12 -24.66 -13.02 -0.88
CA ARG A 12 -24.66 -14.44 -0.48
C ARG A 12 -26.05 -14.98 -0.16
N SER A 13 -26.98 -14.10 0.23
CA SER A 13 -28.38 -14.47 0.49
C SER A 13 -29.24 -14.68 -0.77
N GLU A 14 -28.76 -14.26 -1.94
CA GLU A 14 -29.48 -14.37 -3.20
C GLU A 14 -29.22 -15.71 -3.92
N GLU A 15 -30.15 -16.10 -4.78
CA GLU A 15 -29.96 -17.28 -5.63
C GLU A 15 -28.86 -17.07 -6.68
N LYS A 16 -28.11 -18.15 -6.99
CA LYS A 16 -27.00 -18.14 -7.95
C LYS A 16 -27.39 -17.60 -9.34
N LEU A 17 -28.63 -17.84 -9.77
CA LEU A 17 -29.14 -17.37 -11.06
C LEU A 17 -29.32 -15.84 -11.06
N ILE A 18 -29.87 -15.28 -9.98
CA ILE A 18 -30.03 -13.84 -9.78
C ILE A 18 -28.66 -13.16 -9.78
N LEU A 19 -27.70 -13.72 -9.03
CA LEU A 19 -26.32 -13.24 -9.00
C LEU A 19 -25.66 -13.24 -10.38
N SER A 20 -25.90 -14.29 -11.16
CA SER A 20 -25.35 -14.41 -12.51
C SER A 20 -25.89 -13.31 -13.44
N GLU A 21 -27.19 -13.03 -13.40
CA GLU A 21 -27.80 -11.96 -14.19
C GLU A 21 -27.35 -10.57 -13.72
N LEU A 22 -27.29 -10.34 -12.40
CA LEU A 22 -26.76 -9.11 -11.83
C LEU A 22 -25.33 -8.84 -12.34
N PHE A 23 -24.43 -9.81 -12.24
CA PHE A 23 -23.04 -9.62 -12.66
C PHE A 23 -22.90 -9.47 -14.18
N LYS A 24 -23.77 -10.09 -14.99
CA LYS A 24 -23.83 -9.81 -16.44
C LYS A 24 -24.21 -8.36 -16.69
N MET A 25 -25.19 -7.81 -15.97
CA MET A 25 -25.58 -6.40 -16.08
C MET A 25 -24.44 -5.47 -15.71
N VAL A 26 -23.75 -5.75 -14.59
CA VAL A 26 -22.59 -4.97 -14.15
C VAL A 26 -21.47 -5.01 -15.19
N LEU A 27 -21.11 -6.20 -15.70
CA LEU A 27 -20.08 -6.32 -16.75
C LEU A 27 -20.45 -5.56 -18.03
N LYS A 28 -21.74 -5.57 -18.40
CA LYS A 28 -22.23 -4.81 -19.56
C LYS A 28 -22.12 -3.30 -19.35
N GLU A 29 -22.43 -2.82 -18.15
CA GLU A 29 -22.33 -1.40 -17.79
C GLU A 29 -20.89 -0.87 -17.85
N ILE A 30 -19.92 -1.70 -17.44
CA ILE A 30 -18.48 -1.36 -17.50
C ILE A 30 -17.81 -1.77 -18.83
N ASP A 31 -18.59 -2.11 -19.85
CA ASP A 31 -18.13 -2.50 -21.20
C ASP A 31 -17.14 -3.69 -21.20
N VAL A 32 -17.24 -4.61 -20.25
CA VAL A 32 -16.40 -5.82 -20.19
C VAL A 32 -17.08 -6.97 -20.94
N PRO A 33 -16.38 -7.66 -21.88
CA PRO A 33 -16.96 -8.81 -22.58
C PRO A 33 -17.40 -9.92 -21.63
N ILE A 34 -18.65 -10.35 -21.80
CA ILE A 34 -19.28 -11.37 -20.96
C ILE A 34 -18.97 -12.76 -21.49
N SER A 35 -18.57 -13.67 -20.60
CA SER A 35 -18.48 -15.11 -20.90
C SER A 35 -18.96 -15.94 -19.71
N ASN A 36 -19.50 -17.13 -19.96
CA ASN A 36 -19.98 -18.02 -18.90
C ASN A 36 -18.88 -18.38 -17.90
N GLN A 37 -17.65 -18.60 -18.38
CA GLN A 37 -16.51 -18.86 -17.53
C GLN A 37 -16.23 -17.68 -16.59
N LYS A 38 -16.27 -16.45 -17.11
CA LYS A 38 -16.04 -15.24 -16.32
C LYS A 38 -17.11 -15.06 -15.25
N ILE A 39 -18.39 -15.20 -15.61
CA ILE A 39 -19.51 -15.12 -14.65
C ILE A 39 -19.36 -16.20 -13.57
N ASN A 40 -19.06 -17.45 -13.94
CA ASN A 40 -18.86 -18.52 -12.97
C ASN A 40 -17.68 -18.24 -12.02
N SER A 41 -16.57 -17.68 -12.53
CA SER A 41 -15.43 -17.27 -11.70
C SER A 41 -15.79 -16.15 -10.72
N ILE A 42 -16.57 -15.16 -11.15
CA ILE A 42 -17.04 -14.04 -10.31
C ILE A 42 -17.98 -14.56 -9.22
N VAL A 43 -18.98 -15.37 -9.58
CA VAL A 43 -19.92 -15.96 -8.62
C VAL A 43 -19.20 -16.87 -7.62
N GLY A 44 -18.24 -17.68 -8.10
CA GLY A 44 -17.42 -18.53 -7.24
C GLY A 44 -16.57 -17.76 -6.24
N LEU A 45 -16.17 -16.52 -6.58
CA LEU A 45 -15.37 -15.65 -5.71
C LEU A 45 -16.10 -15.34 -4.40
N LEU A 46 -17.43 -15.19 -4.42
CA LEU A 46 -18.26 -14.87 -3.24
C LEU A 46 -18.06 -15.85 -2.08
N TYR A 47 -17.75 -17.12 -2.39
CA TYR A 47 -17.67 -18.20 -1.41
C TYR A 47 -16.24 -18.61 -1.05
N LYS A 48 -15.22 -17.97 -1.62
CA LYS A 48 -13.82 -18.22 -1.22
C LYS A 48 -13.51 -17.56 0.11
N ASP A 49 -12.65 -18.18 0.92
CA ASP A 49 -12.20 -17.62 2.20
C ASP A 49 -11.16 -16.51 2.02
N GLY A 50 -11.23 -15.45 2.83
CA GLY A 50 -10.31 -14.31 2.77
C GLY A 50 -10.63 -13.29 1.68
N ASP A 51 -9.69 -12.37 1.46
CA ASP A 51 -9.81 -11.31 0.46
C ASP A 51 -9.30 -11.82 -0.89
N HIS A 52 -9.99 -11.48 -1.99
CA HIS A 52 -9.64 -11.95 -3.34
C HIS A 52 -9.77 -10.85 -4.38
N GLU A 53 -8.95 -10.96 -5.41
CA GLU A 53 -9.00 -10.09 -6.59
C GLU A 53 -9.06 -10.94 -7.85
N LEU A 54 -9.94 -10.58 -8.78
CA LEU A 54 -10.10 -11.24 -10.08
C LEU A 54 -10.09 -10.20 -11.20
N ASP A 55 -9.13 -10.31 -12.11
CA ASP A 55 -9.12 -9.53 -13.34
C ASP A 55 -10.25 -10.02 -14.28
N VAL A 56 -11.12 -9.09 -14.71
CA VAL A 56 -12.22 -9.38 -15.62
C VAL A 56 -12.00 -8.82 -17.02
N GLY A 57 -10.86 -8.20 -17.29
CA GLY A 57 -10.45 -7.64 -18.57
C GLY A 57 -10.67 -6.12 -18.66
N LYS A 58 -10.05 -5.50 -19.68
CA LYS A 58 -10.07 -4.04 -19.90
C LYS A 58 -9.61 -3.20 -18.68
N GLY A 59 -8.78 -3.79 -17.80
CA GLY A 59 -8.31 -3.13 -16.57
C GLY A 59 -9.33 -3.11 -15.42
N PHE A 60 -10.51 -3.71 -15.61
CA PHE A 60 -11.49 -3.88 -14.54
C PHE A 60 -11.18 -5.11 -13.70
N LYS A 61 -11.44 -4.99 -12.41
CA LYS A 61 -11.27 -6.05 -11.44
C LYS A 61 -12.52 -6.22 -10.59
N VAL A 62 -12.68 -7.43 -10.08
CA VAL A 62 -13.61 -7.77 -9.03
C VAL A 62 -12.82 -7.98 -7.76
N ILE A 63 -13.17 -7.22 -6.72
CA ILE A 63 -12.50 -7.23 -5.43
C ILE A 63 -13.50 -7.75 -4.40
N LYS A 64 -13.15 -8.82 -3.71
CA LYS A 64 -13.86 -9.33 -2.54
C LYS A 64 -13.06 -8.99 -1.30
N GLU A 65 -13.67 -8.26 -0.40
CA GLU A 65 -13.14 -8.01 0.95
C GLU A 65 -14.12 -8.57 1.98
N ARG A 66 -13.77 -8.50 3.27
CA ARG A 66 -14.56 -9.10 4.36
C ARG A 66 -16.06 -8.77 4.38
N LYS A 67 -16.46 -7.59 3.88
CA LYS A 67 -17.87 -7.12 3.88
C LYS A 67 -18.39 -6.70 2.51
N THR A 68 -17.52 -6.52 1.54
CA THR A 68 -17.85 -5.85 0.27
C THR A 68 -17.46 -6.72 -0.92
N PHE A 69 -18.22 -6.56 -1.99
CA PHE A 69 -17.93 -7.16 -3.29
C PHE A 69 -18.04 -6.07 -4.36
N SER A 70 -16.92 -5.71 -4.95
CA SER A 70 -16.82 -4.49 -5.77
C SER A 70 -16.31 -4.79 -7.16
N PHE A 71 -16.92 -4.16 -8.16
CA PHE A 71 -16.47 -4.12 -9.54
C PHE A 71 -15.91 -2.73 -9.81
N GLY A 72 -14.70 -2.65 -10.34
CA GLY A 72 -14.17 -1.37 -10.75
C GLY A 72 -12.72 -1.46 -11.21
N VAL A 73 -12.22 -0.33 -11.68
CA VAL A 73 -10.78 -0.14 -11.81
C VAL A 73 -10.28 0.17 -10.40
N LYS A 74 -9.37 -0.66 -9.86
CA LYS A 74 -8.71 -0.34 -8.59
C LYS A 74 -7.82 0.88 -8.83
N ARG A 75 -8.38 2.07 -8.62
CA ARG A 75 -7.62 3.32 -8.59
C ARG A 75 -7.10 3.49 -7.18
N PHE A 76 -5.80 3.34 -7.02
CA PHE A 76 -5.11 3.81 -5.84
C PHE A 76 -5.24 5.32 -5.77
N ALA A 77 -5.28 5.86 -4.55
CA ALA A 77 -5.32 7.30 -4.37
C ALA A 77 -4.12 7.93 -5.10
N GLU A 78 -4.43 8.78 -6.07
CA GLU A 78 -3.44 9.72 -6.59
C GLU A 78 -3.28 10.79 -5.53
N TRP A 79 -2.04 11.04 -5.13
CA TRP A 79 -1.65 12.11 -4.23
C TRP A 79 -0.62 12.94 -4.94
N GLU A 80 -0.46 14.23 -4.62
CA GLU A 80 0.46 15.10 -5.36
C GLU A 80 1.46 15.79 -4.45
N GLY A 81 2.66 16.00 -5.01
CA GLY A 81 3.75 16.69 -4.33
C GLY A 81 4.49 15.85 -3.29
N ASP A 82 5.67 16.36 -2.97
CA ASP A 82 6.48 15.90 -1.84
C ASP A 82 6.01 16.64 -0.60
N VAL A 83 5.71 15.92 0.48
CA VAL A 83 5.28 16.52 1.75
C VAL A 83 6.42 16.44 2.74
N GLU A 84 6.90 17.62 3.16
CA GLU A 84 7.98 17.71 4.13
C GLU A 84 7.53 17.23 5.51
N LEU A 85 8.37 16.42 6.14
CA LEU A 85 8.27 16.01 7.53
C LEU A 85 9.42 16.64 8.31
N SER A 86 9.11 17.72 9.02
CA SER A 86 9.97 18.24 10.07
C SER A 86 9.98 17.27 11.26
N VAL A 87 11.12 17.13 11.92
CA VAL A 87 11.31 16.18 13.04
C VAL A 87 11.65 16.99 14.29
N PRO A 88 10.92 16.82 15.42
CA PRO A 88 9.90 15.81 15.70
C PRO A 88 8.45 16.31 15.52
N GLU A 89 7.92 16.27 14.29
CA GLU A 89 6.51 16.60 13.99
C GLU A 89 5.74 15.43 13.39
N GLU A 90 4.49 15.68 12.99
CA GLU A 90 3.67 14.76 12.21
C GLU A 90 3.33 15.36 10.84
N VAL A 91 3.13 14.48 9.87
CA VAL A 91 2.67 14.84 8.53
C VAL A 91 1.44 14.01 8.17
N LYS A 92 0.49 14.64 7.49
CA LYS A 92 -0.75 14.01 7.00
C LYS A 92 -0.79 14.10 5.48
N ILE A 93 -1.04 12.95 4.85
CA ILE A 93 -1.34 12.86 3.42
C ILE A 93 -2.79 12.38 3.33
N GLU A 94 -3.70 13.34 3.20
CA GLU A 94 -5.15 13.13 3.25
C GLU A 94 -5.62 12.15 2.16
N GLU A 95 -5.07 12.28 0.95
CA GLU A 95 -5.36 11.43 -0.20
C GLU A 95 -5.03 9.96 0.09
N LEU A 96 -3.93 9.73 0.80
CA LEU A 96 -3.50 8.40 1.21
C LEU A 96 -4.16 7.91 2.51
N SER A 97 -4.96 8.76 3.18
CA SER A 97 -5.42 8.54 4.55
C SER A 97 -4.27 8.10 5.46
N LEU A 98 -3.11 8.73 5.29
CA LEU A 98 -1.85 8.37 5.92
C LEU A 98 -1.40 9.47 6.88
N VAL A 99 -1.11 9.11 8.11
CA VAL A 99 -0.42 9.97 9.08
C VAL A 99 0.92 9.34 9.42
N ILE A 100 2.01 10.11 9.33
CA ILE A 100 3.32 9.69 9.83
C ILE A 100 3.71 10.61 10.98
N ARG A 101 3.97 10.04 12.15
CA ARG A 101 4.41 10.77 13.34
C ARG A 101 5.88 10.47 13.61
N SER A 102 6.64 11.50 13.93
CA SER A 102 8.06 11.39 14.28
C SER A 102 8.33 11.74 15.73
N ARG A 103 9.23 11.00 16.37
CA ARG A 103 9.70 11.23 17.75
C ARG A 103 11.20 10.99 17.83
N LEU A 104 11.92 11.85 18.54
CA LEU A 104 13.34 11.66 18.87
C LEU A 104 13.49 11.19 20.30
N VAL A 105 14.28 10.13 20.51
CA VAL A 105 14.59 9.57 21.83
C VAL A 105 16.09 9.25 21.93
N SER A 106 16.62 9.26 23.15
CA SER A 106 18.02 8.92 23.42
C SER A 106 18.24 7.46 23.84
N LYS A 107 17.16 6.70 24.07
CA LYS A 107 17.19 5.27 24.41
C LYS A 107 16.04 4.55 23.72
N ILE A 108 16.31 3.37 23.19
CA ILE A 108 15.29 2.54 22.57
C ILE A 108 14.45 1.84 23.65
N SER A 109 13.13 1.95 23.54
CA SER A 109 12.19 1.21 24.39
C SER A 109 11.65 -0.05 23.69
N ALA A 110 11.56 -0.02 22.37
CA ALA A 110 11.12 -1.14 21.54
C ALA A 110 11.67 -0.99 20.11
N PHE A 111 11.94 -2.10 19.44
CA PHE A 111 12.26 -2.11 18.01
C PHE A 111 10.99 -2.13 17.18
N GLY A 112 11.01 -1.39 16.06
CA GLY A 112 9.92 -1.36 15.07
C GLY A 112 9.62 -2.71 14.45
N ASP A 113 8.37 -2.90 14.04
CA ASP A 113 7.90 -4.05 13.27
C ASP A 113 8.08 -3.88 11.75
N ASN A 114 8.70 -2.77 11.33
CA ASN A 114 8.86 -2.30 9.95
C ASN A 114 7.56 -1.97 9.19
N ARG A 115 6.41 -2.14 9.84
CA ARG A 115 5.07 -2.01 9.24
C ARG A 115 4.32 -0.82 9.82
N THR A 116 4.10 -0.83 11.13
CA THR A 116 3.36 0.21 11.84
C THR A 116 4.31 1.26 12.42
N PHE A 117 5.50 0.85 12.86
CA PHE A 117 6.53 1.79 13.29
C PHE A 117 7.94 1.26 13.02
N VAL A 118 8.90 2.19 12.92
CA VAL A 118 10.31 1.93 12.68
C VAL A 118 11.18 2.73 13.65
N THR A 119 12.35 2.20 13.94
CA THR A 119 13.35 2.82 14.82
C THR A 119 14.68 2.91 14.10
N LEU A 120 15.20 4.12 13.96
CA LEU A 120 16.30 4.42 13.06
C LEU A 120 17.36 5.29 13.74
N ASP A 121 18.59 5.18 13.27
CA ASP A 121 19.72 6.00 13.72
C ASP A 121 19.57 7.42 13.17
N ALA A 122 19.15 8.36 14.02
CA ALA A 122 18.97 9.74 13.64
C ALA A 122 20.31 10.47 13.43
N ASP A 123 21.41 9.98 14.03
CA ASP A 123 22.74 10.59 13.91
C ASP A 123 23.31 10.46 12.49
N LYS A 124 22.80 9.50 11.70
CA LYS A 124 23.17 9.30 10.29
C LYS A 124 22.23 9.99 9.30
N MET A 125 21.19 10.66 9.80
CA MET A 125 20.17 11.28 8.95
C MET A 125 20.47 12.74 8.63
N LYS A 126 19.74 13.23 7.63
CA LYS A 126 19.73 14.60 7.14
C LYS A 126 18.27 15.01 7.12
N PHE A 127 17.99 16.14 7.74
CA PHE A 127 16.64 16.67 7.90
C PHE A 127 16.47 17.94 7.06
N PRO A 128 15.23 18.35 6.74
CA PRO A 128 13.97 17.64 7.02
C PRO A 128 13.83 16.36 6.18
N LEU A 129 12.93 15.46 6.59
CA LEU A 129 12.59 14.30 5.76
C LEU A 129 11.47 14.69 4.79
N SER A 130 11.27 13.89 3.75
CA SER A 130 10.19 14.11 2.77
C SER A 130 9.43 12.82 2.52
N VAL A 131 8.11 12.86 2.63
CA VAL A 131 7.22 11.81 2.13
C VAL A 131 6.95 12.12 0.67
N ARG A 132 7.43 11.27 -0.23
CA ARG A 132 7.32 11.46 -1.68
C ARG A 132 6.92 10.18 -2.41
N LYS A 133 6.56 10.33 -3.68
CA LYS A 133 6.33 9.19 -4.57
C LYS A 133 7.64 8.46 -4.85
N LEU A 134 7.54 7.15 -5.00
CA LEU A 134 8.62 6.33 -5.51
C LEU A 134 8.94 6.70 -6.96
N ASN A 135 10.19 7.08 -7.23
CA ASN A 135 10.65 7.31 -8.58
C ASN A 135 11.01 6.00 -9.29
N ASP A 136 11.02 6.04 -10.61
CA ASP A 136 11.45 4.89 -11.39
C ASP A 136 12.92 4.55 -11.12
N PHE A 137 13.22 3.25 -11.08
CA PHE A 137 14.58 2.69 -10.92
C PHE A 137 15.26 2.92 -9.56
N GLU A 138 14.56 3.46 -8.57
CA GLU A 138 15.13 3.61 -7.23
C GLU A 138 15.44 2.25 -6.58
N LYS A 139 16.53 2.26 -5.80
CA LYS A 139 17.03 1.12 -5.05
C LYS A 139 17.26 1.50 -3.60
N ILE A 140 17.24 0.48 -2.76
CA ILE A 140 17.55 0.55 -1.34
C ILE A 140 18.31 -0.71 -0.95
N VAL A 141 19.13 -0.66 0.10
CA VAL A 141 19.59 -1.88 0.79
C VAL A 141 18.59 -2.13 1.91
N PRO A 142 17.67 -3.11 1.80
CA PRO A 142 16.68 -3.34 2.83
C PRO A 142 17.33 -3.79 4.13
N PHE A 143 16.68 -3.49 5.25
CA PHE A 143 17.14 -3.93 6.56
C PHE A 143 17.45 -5.43 6.60
N GLY A 144 18.64 -5.79 7.10
CA GLY A 144 19.15 -7.16 7.18
C GLY A 144 19.74 -7.71 5.87
N MET A 145 19.71 -6.96 4.77
CA MET A 145 20.35 -7.33 3.51
C MET A 145 21.69 -6.63 3.32
N LYS A 146 22.50 -7.14 2.39
CA LYS A 146 23.82 -6.57 2.03
C LYS A 146 23.84 -5.89 0.67
N GLU A 147 22.95 -6.31 -0.22
CA GLU A 147 22.92 -5.88 -1.61
C GLU A 147 21.74 -4.93 -1.85
N GLU A 148 21.92 -4.01 -2.79
CA GLU A 148 20.85 -3.14 -3.25
C GLU A 148 19.77 -3.94 -3.99
N VAL A 149 18.52 -3.65 -3.67
CA VAL A 149 17.34 -4.20 -4.33
C VAL A 149 16.51 -3.04 -4.88
N ARG A 150 15.97 -3.20 -6.10
CA ARG A 150 15.02 -2.24 -6.66
C ARG A 150 13.77 -2.20 -5.79
N VAL A 151 13.33 -1.01 -5.41
CA VAL A 151 12.15 -0.87 -4.55
C VAL A 151 10.91 -1.49 -5.21
N LYS A 152 10.76 -1.39 -6.53
CA LYS A 152 9.66 -2.05 -7.26
C LYS A 152 9.66 -3.58 -7.15
N ASP A 153 10.83 -4.21 -7.03
CA ASP A 153 10.93 -5.67 -6.83
C ASP A 153 10.56 -6.05 -5.39
N ILE A 154 10.93 -5.22 -4.40
CA ILE A 154 10.45 -5.35 -3.02
C ILE A 154 8.93 -5.25 -2.99
N LEU A 155 8.35 -4.20 -3.57
CA LEU A 155 6.90 -4.00 -3.63
C LEU A 155 6.20 -5.16 -4.35
N LYS A 156 6.78 -5.69 -5.43
CA LYS A 156 6.27 -6.88 -6.12
C LYS A 156 6.22 -8.10 -5.20
N ASN A 157 7.29 -8.37 -4.45
CA ASN A 157 7.35 -9.50 -3.52
C ASN A 157 6.36 -9.36 -2.35
N HIS A 158 6.04 -8.12 -1.98
CA HIS A 158 4.98 -7.78 -1.02
C HIS A 158 3.58 -7.74 -1.64
N HIS A 159 3.40 -8.22 -2.87
CA HIS A 159 2.12 -8.29 -3.59
C HIS A 159 1.44 -6.92 -3.80
N VAL A 160 2.21 -5.83 -3.75
CA VAL A 160 1.72 -4.49 -4.08
C VAL A 160 1.35 -4.45 -5.56
N PRO A 161 0.13 -4.05 -5.96
CA PRO A 161 -0.29 -4.06 -7.37
C PRO A 161 0.52 -3.10 -8.24
N PHE A 162 0.71 -3.44 -9.52
CA PHE A 162 1.59 -2.70 -10.43
C PHE A 162 1.27 -1.19 -10.51
N ASP A 163 -0.01 -0.85 -10.63
CA ASP A 163 -0.47 0.54 -10.76
C ASP A 163 -0.14 1.38 -9.53
N LEU A 164 -0.13 0.76 -8.35
CA LEU A 164 0.25 1.43 -7.11
C LEU A 164 1.75 1.65 -6.99
N ARG A 165 2.58 0.73 -7.50
CA ARG A 165 4.03 0.77 -7.29
C ARG A 165 4.65 2.08 -7.78
N LYS A 166 4.04 2.75 -8.76
CA LYS A 166 4.52 4.04 -9.27
C LYS A 166 4.25 5.20 -8.31
N ASN A 167 3.19 5.12 -7.51
CA ASN A 167 2.77 6.17 -6.59
C ASN A 167 2.99 5.78 -5.12
N PHE A 168 3.74 4.70 -4.87
CA PHE A 168 3.92 4.18 -3.53
C PHE A 168 4.69 5.20 -2.67
N PRO A 169 4.23 5.51 -1.45
CA PRO A 169 4.88 6.49 -0.59
C PRO A 169 6.19 5.95 -0.03
N VAL A 170 7.24 6.75 -0.16
CA VAL A 170 8.54 6.53 0.47
C VAL A 170 8.91 7.75 1.29
N LEU A 171 9.58 7.52 2.40
CA LEU A 171 10.22 8.59 3.17
C LEU A 171 11.68 8.67 2.75
N SER A 172 12.16 9.86 2.39
CA SER A 172 13.55 10.10 1.99
C SER A 172 14.19 11.29 2.69
N GLN A 173 15.52 11.30 2.73
CA GLN A 173 16.31 12.47 3.07
C GLN A 173 16.31 13.52 1.94
N PRO A 174 16.79 14.75 2.19
CA PRO A 174 16.90 15.80 1.17
C PRO A 174 17.78 15.44 -0.04
N ASP A 175 18.74 14.52 0.14
CA ASP A 175 19.59 14.03 -0.95
C ASP A 175 18.96 12.86 -1.73
N GLY A 176 17.69 12.57 -1.46
CA GLY A 176 16.90 11.56 -2.16
C GLY A 176 17.02 10.14 -1.59
N LYS A 177 17.96 9.88 -0.67
CA LYS A 177 18.15 8.55 -0.07
C LYS A 177 16.89 8.09 0.64
N ILE A 178 16.39 6.90 0.29
CA ILE A 178 15.20 6.32 0.89
C ILE A 178 15.54 5.84 2.30
N VAL A 179 14.78 6.34 3.27
CA VAL A 179 14.83 5.95 4.68
C VAL A 179 13.86 4.80 4.94
N TRP A 180 12.63 4.92 4.45
CA TRP A 180 11.56 3.96 4.70
C TRP A 180 10.68 3.82 3.45
N VAL A 181 10.55 2.59 2.95
CA VAL A 181 9.44 2.21 2.07
C VAL A 181 8.24 2.00 2.98
N VAL A 182 7.34 2.98 3.03
CA VAL A 182 6.36 3.12 4.12
C VAL A 182 5.54 1.83 4.28
N GLY A 183 5.58 1.25 5.48
CA GLY A 183 4.86 0.02 5.83
C GLY A 183 5.48 -1.29 5.33
N ILE A 184 6.63 -1.25 4.66
CA ILE A 184 7.28 -2.42 4.06
C ILE A 184 8.64 -2.70 4.69
N THR A 185 9.61 -1.79 4.53
CA THR A 185 10.99 -1.99 5.00
C THR A 185 11.76 -0.68 5.07
N VAL A 186 12.78 -0.63 5.92
CA VAL A 186 13.70 0.51 6.07
C VAL A 186 15.05 0.23 5.43
N SER A 187 15.83 1.29 5.19
CA SER A 187 17.20 1.15 4.72
C SER A 187 18.12 0.64 5.83
N GLU A 188 18.99 -0.32 5.51
CA GLU A 188 20.05 -0.80 6.39
C GLU A 188 21.04 0.32 6.78
N GLU A 189 21.15 1.37 5.97
CA GLU A 189 22.05 2.51 6.23
C GLU A 189 21.72 3.24 7.55
N PHE A 190 20.43 3.30 7.90
CA PHE A 190 19.95 3.97 9.12
C PHE A 190 19.66 3.01 10.27
N ARG A 191 20.24 1.81 10.22
CA ARG A 191 20.16 0.87 11.32
C ARG A 191 20.82 1.43 12.58
N ILE A 192 20.12 1.27 13.71
CA ILE A 192 20.65 1.54 15.05
C ILE A 192 21.84 0.62 15.32
N ARG A 193 22.91 1.20 15.84
CA ARG A 193 24.13 0.52 16.27
C ARG A 193 24.45 0.92 17.71
N ASP A 194 25.45 0.27 18.30
CA ASP A 194 25.85 0.53 19.69
C ASP A 194 26.32 1.98 19.91
N GLU A 195 26.84 2.62 18.86
CA GLU A 195 27.27 4.03 18.88
C GLU A 195 26.14 5.05 18.70
N THR A 196 24.92 4.62 18.36
CA THR A 196 23.77 5.52 18.11
C THR A 196 23.37 6.24 19.40
N LYS A 197 23.34 7.57 19.35
CA LYS A 197 22.98 8.44 20.48
C LYS A 197 21.57 8.98 20.36
N ASN A 198 21.15 9.32 19.13
CA ASN A 198 19.81 9.81 18.84
C ASN A 198 19.07 8.80 17.96
N ILE A 199 17.87 8.45 18.39
CA ILE A 199 17.01 7.49 17.70
C ILE A 199 15.77 8.21 17.21
N LEU A 200 15.49 8.06 15.92
CA LEU A 200 14.26 8.49 15.29
C LEU A 200 13.26 7.33 15.33
N ILE A 201 12.10 7.58 15.92
CA ILE A 201 10.93 6.70 15.85
C ILE A 201 9.97 7.32 14.84
N LEU A 202 9.58 6.55 13.83
CA LEU A 202 8.51 6.92 12.90
C LEU A 202 7.38 5.92 13.04
N GLU A 203 6.16 6.41 13.13
CA GLU A 203 4.94 5.61 13.27
C GLU A 203 3.96 6.00 12.19
N LYS A 204 3.42 5.01 11.46
CA LYS A 204 2.34 5.24 10.50
C LYS A 204 0.99 4.84 11.08
N GLU A 205 0.00 5.65 10.79
CA GLU A 205 -1.41 5.35 10.99
C GLU A 205 -2.15 5.45 9.65
N GLY A 206 -3.02 4.49 9.36
CA GLY A 206 -3.73 4.41 8.09
C GLY A 206 -2.85 4.03 6.88
N GLY A 207 -3.17 4.58 5.71
CA GLY A 207 -2.62 4.22 4.42
C GLY A 207 -3.57 3.36 3.58
N ASN A 208 -4.13 3.94 2.51
CA ASN A 208 -5.01 3.29 1.55
C ASN A 208 -4.29 2.87 0.23
N PHE A 209 -2.98 2.62 0.33
CA PHE A 209 -2.11 2.15 -0.75
C PHE A 209 -1.82 0.66 -0.58
#